data_AF-A0A4P6AP65-F1
#
_entry.id   AF-A0A4P6AP65-F1
#
_cell.length_a   1.000
_cell.length_b   1.000
_cell.length_c   1.000
_cell.angle_alpha   90.00
_cell.angle_beta   90.00
_cell.angle_gamma   90.00
#
_symmetry.space_group_name_H-M   'P 1'
#
loop_
_entity.id
_entity.type
_entity.pdbx_description
1 polymer ?
#
loop_
_entity_poly.entity_id
_entity_poly.type
_entity_poly.pdbx_seq_one_letter_code
_entity_poly.pdbx_strand_id
1 'polypeptide(L)'
;MSKNVGAKRMTESLFALTEALKANDLWPSREPTPYELASTVPFSVDRLQFNEWLAFVFCPKLLELIEQDKDIPAMAITPALDVYLPDCPYDVKKA
;
A
#
# COMPACT_ATOMS: atom_id res chain seq x y z
N MET A 1 -25.61 4.61 10.40
CA MET A 1 -24.67 3.67 11.06
C MET A 1 -23.63 3.04 10.12
N SER A 2 -23.55 3.39 8.81
CA SER A 2 -22.82 2.56 7.83
C SER A 2 -21.34 2.89 7.59
N LYS A 3 -20.78 3.97 8.16
CA LYS A 3 -19.37 4.36 7.91
C LYS A 3 -18.34 3.38 8.50
N ASN A 4 -18.69 2.72 9.61
CA ASN A 4 -17.73 1.94 10.41
C ASN A 4 -17.37 0.56 9.80
N VAL A 5 -18.22 0.02 8.92
CA VAL A 5 -17.95 -1.29 8.28
C VAL A 5 -16.89 -1.16 7.18
N GLY A 6 -16.91 -0.05 6.42
CA GLY A 6 -15.92 0.21 5.36
C GLY A 6 -14.51 0.41 5.92
N ALA A 7 -14.39 1.25 6.94
CA ALA A 7 -13.15 1.49 7.67
C ALA A 7 -12.53 0.19 8.21
N LYS A 8 -13.34 -0.63 8.92
CA LYS A 8 -12.90 -1.92 9.47
C LYS A 8 -12.36 -2.87 8.40
N ARG A 9 -13.08 -3.04 7.29
CA ARG A 9 -12.63 -3.92 6.19
C ARG A 9 -11.34 -3.43 5.54
N MET A 10 -11.16 -2.11 5.44
CA MET A 10 -9.92 -1.55 4.91
C MET A 10 -8.74 -1.82 5.85
N THR A 11 -8.90 -1.58 7.15
CA THR A 11 -7.86 -1.88 8.15
C THR A 11 -7.46 -3.36 8.11
N GLU A 12 -8.43 -4.27 8.03
CA GLU A 12 -8.18 -5.71 7.88
C GLU A 12 -7.39 -6.03 6.61
N SER A 13 -7.71 -5.36 5.49
CA SER A 13 -7.00 -5.53 4.22
C SER A 13 -5.56 -5.02 4.27
N LEU A 14 -5.32 -3.88 4.92
CA LEU A 14 -3.97 -3.33 5.13
C LEU A 14 -3.12 -4.21 6.04
N PHE A 15 -3.74 -4.80 7.08
CA PHE A 15 -3.09 -5.77 7.94
C PHE A 15 -2.72 -7.04 7.16
N ALA A 16 -3.66 -7.60 6.39
CA ALA A 16 -3.41 -8.77 5.55
C ALA A 16 -2.29 -8.53 4.52
N LEU A 17 -2.27 -7.35 3.90
CA LEU A 17 -1.19 -6.95 2.99
C LEU A 17 0.16 -6.91 3.71
N THR A 18 0.21 -6.30 4.89
CA THR A 18 1.44 -6.19 5.71
C THR A 18 1.98 -7.57 6.08
N GLU A 19 1.12 -8.47 6.55
CA GLU A 19 1.51 -9.84 6.90
C GLU A 19 1.95 -10.64 5.66
N ALA A 20 1.29 -10.48 4.52
CA ALA A 20 1.71 -11.10 3.27
C ALA A 20 3.10 -10.62 2.84
N LEU A 21 3.39 -9.32 2.93
CA LEU A 21 4.71 -8.78 2.61
C LEU A 21 5.79 -9.34 3.55
N LYS A 22 5.54 -9.41 4.85
CA LYS A 22 6.49 -9.98 5.82
C LYS A 22 6.74 -11.47 5.59
N ALA A 23 5.67 -12.25 5.35
CA ALA A 23 5.77 -13.69 5.15
C ALA A 23 6.55 -14.07 3.88
N ASN A 24 6.72 -13.14 2.94
CA ASN A 24 7.47 -13.34 1.71
C ASN A 24 8.81 -12.59 1.69
N ASP A 25 9.30 -12.10 2.84
CA ASP A 25 10.53 -11.29 2.95
C ASP A 25 10.53 -10.03 2.05
N LEU A 26 9.34 -9.55 1.68
CA LEU A 26 9.14 -8.34 0.89
C LEU A 26 8.95 -7.11 1.79
N TRP A 27 8.72 -7.27 3.08
CA TRP A 27 8.64 -6.13 3.98
C TRP A 27 10.02 -5.48 4.12
N PRO A 28 10.15 -4.18 3.86
CA PRO A 28 11.46 -3.52 3.87
C PRO A 28 12.05 -3.49 5.29
N SER A 29 13.34 -3.82 5.40
CA SER A 29 14.09 -3.83 6.66
C SER A 29 14.75 -2.48 6.98
N ARG A 30 14.85 -1.60 5.98
CA ARG A 30 15.44 -0.26 6.08
C ARG A 30 14.36 0.80 5.93
N GLU A 31 14.42 1.81 6.79
CA GLU A 31 13.60 3.01 6.62
C GLU A 31 14.17 3.92 5.51
N PRO A 32 13.33 4.41 4.58
CA PRO A 32 13.76 5.34 3.55
C PRO A 32 14.17 6.69 4.14
N THR A 33 15.14 7.32 3.50
CA THR A 33 15.58 8.67 3.86
C THR A 33 14.49 9.71 3.52
N PRO A 34 14.53 10.90 4.14
CA PRO A 34 13.63 11.99 3.78
C PRO A 34 13.68 12.36 2.30
N TYR A 35 14.85 12.23 1.66
CA TYR A 35 15.00 12.47 0.23
C TYR A 35 14.22 11.44 -0.61
N GLU A 36 14.28 10.15 -0.24
CA GLU A 36 13.55 9.08 -0.93
C GLU A 36 12.03 9.23 -0.76
N LEU A 37 11.57 9.65 0.43
CA LEU A 37 10.16 9.92 0.71
C LEU A 37 9.62 11.19 0.01
N ALA A 38 10.50 12.12 -0.35
CA ALA A 38 10.13 13.40 -0.97
C ALA A 38 9.89 13.31 -2.50
N SER A 39 9.63 12.13 -3.04
CA SER A 39 9.23 11.99 -4.44
C SER A 39 7.86 12.60 -4.69
N THR A 40 7.70 13.24 -5.84
CA THR A 40 6.45 13.85 -6.31
C THR A 40 5.79 13.06 -7.45
N VAL A 41 6.42 11.98 -7.92
CA VAL A 41 5.84 11.15 -8.98
C VAL A 41 4.90 10.08 -8.37
N PRO A 42 3.94 9.54 -9.14
CA PRO A 42 3.08 8.47 -8.68
C PRO A 42 3.90 7.26 -8.18
N PHE A 43 3.49 6.70 -7.04
CA PHE A 43 4.14 5.54 -6.40
C PHE A 43 5.62 5.75 -5.99
N SER A 44 6.13 6.98 -6.04
CA SER A 44 7.53 7.29 -5.75
C SER A 44 8.55 6.44 -6.51
N VAL A 45 8.21 6.01 -7.73
CA VAL A 45 8.94 4.98 -8.49
C VAL A 45 10.34 5.39 -8.93
N ASP A 46 10.66 6.68 -8.84
CA ASP A 46 12.00 7.22 -9.05
C ASP A 46 12.92 7.02 -7.84
N ARG A 47 12.37 6.76 -6.65
CA ARG A 47 13.13 6.77 -5.38
C ARG A 47 12.87 5.58 -4.46
N LEU A 48 11.75 4.87 -4.62
CA LEU A 48 11.37 3.75 -3.77
C LEU A 48 11.09 2.52 -4.61
N GLN A 49 11.47 1.37 -4.08
CA GLN A 49 10.89 0.10 -4.52
C GLN A 49 9.40 0.06 -4.17
N PHE A 50 8.62 -0.72 -4.91
CA PHE A 50 7.17 -0.76 -4.74
C PHE A 50 6.76 -1.21 -3.33
N ASN A 51 7.46 -2.19 -2.75
CA ASN A 51 7.26 -2.65 -1.37
C ASN A 51 7.64 -1.58 -0.32
N GLU A 52 8.70 -0.79 -0.56
CA GLU A 52 9.04 0.36 0.30
C GLU A 52 7.94 1.42 0.24
N TRP A 53 7.41 1.72 -0.95
CA TRP A 53 6.27 2.62 -1.10
C TRP A 53 5.03 2.09 -0.38
N LEU A 54 4.74 0.79 -0.47
CA LEU A 54 3.62 0.17 0.26
C LEU A 54 3.76 0.34 1.78
N ALA A 55 4.93 0.03 2.32
CA ALA A 55 5.17 0.04 3.77
C ALA A 55 5.23 1.45 4.36
N PHE A 56 5.88 2.40 3.69
CA PHE A 56 6.21 3.71 4.26
C PHE A 56 5.33 4.86 3.76
N VAL A 57 4.60 4.68 2.66
CA VAL A 57 3.75 5.73 2.10
C VAL A 57 2.29 5.30 2.06
N PHE A 58 1.99 4.15 1.47
CA PHE A 58 0.61 3.73 1.22
C PHE A 58 -0.13 3.30 2.49
N CYS A 59 0.40 2.30 3.21
CA CYS A 59 -0.25 1.77 4.41
C CYS A 59 -0.42 2.84 5.50
N PRO A 60 0.60 3.64 5.87
CA PRO A 60 0.46 4.67 6.90
C PRO A 60 -0.57 5.74 6.54
N LYS A 61 -0.58 6.22 5.29
CA LYS A 61 -1.54 7.23 4.84
C LYS A 61 -2.98 6.73 4.88
N LEU A 62 -3.24 5.49 4.48
CA LEU A 62 -4.59 4.94 4.54
C LEU A 62 -5.06 4.71 5.97
N LEU A 63 -4.17 4.25 6.86
CA LEU A 63 -4.48 4.14 8.28
C LEU A 63 -4.82 5.52 8.88
N GLU A 64 -4.04 6.55 8.56
CA GLU A 64 -4.32 7.92 9.01
C GLU A 64 -5.70 8.42 8.55
N LEU A 65 -6.07 8.18 7.28
CA LEU A 65 -7.39 8.55 6.77
C LEU A 65 -8.53 7.84 7.50
N ILE A 66 -8.34 6.55 7.81
CA ILE A 66 -9.30 5.75 8.58
C ILE A 66 -9.43 6.29 10.01
N GLU A 67 -8.31 6.56 10.68
CA GLU A 67 -8.27 7.10 12.04
C GLU A 67 -8.95 8.47 12.14
N GLN A 68 -8.86 9.27 11.08
CA GLN A 68 -9.48 10.59 10.99
C GLN A 68 -10.95 10.56 10.51
N ASP A 69 -11.54 9.38 10.30
CA ASP A 69 -12.87 9.17 9.69
C ASP A 69 -13.07 9.99 8.39
N LYS A 70 -11.98 10.15 7.62
CA LYS A 70 -11.97 10.83 6.34
C LYS A 70 -12.38 9.87 5.22
N ASP A 71 -12.97 10.43 4.18
CA ASP A 71 -13.30 9.64 2.99
C ASP A 71 -12.02 9.12 2.33
N ILE A 72 -11.97 7.81 2.14
CA ILE A 72 -10.89 7.14 1.43
C ILE A 72 -11.11 7.39 -0.07
N PRO A 73 -10.14 7.93 -0.81
CA PRO A 73 -10.28 8.15 -2.23
C PRO A 73 -10.45 6.82 -2.96
N ALA A 74 -11.28 6.80 -4.01
CA ALA A 74 -11.34 5.66 -4.91
C ALA A 74 -9.97 5.49 -5.58
N MET A 75 -9.26 4.42 -5.22
CA MET A 75 -7.93 4.13 -5.72
C MET A 75 -7.76 2.65 -6.01
N ALA A 76 -7.08 2.34 -7.11
CA ALA A 76 -6.68 0.99 -7.48
C ALA A 76 -5.18 0.99 -7.74
N ILE A 77 -4.45 0.23 -6.93
CA ILE A 77 -3.01 0.01 -7.14
C ILE A 77 -2.75 -1.22 -8.04
N THR A 78 -3.79 -2.00 -8.35
CA THR A 78 -3.75 -3.18 -9.23
C THR A 78 -3.10 -2.91 -10.59
N PRO A 79 -3.39 -1.79 -11.30
CA PRO A 79 -2.73 -1.51 -12.57
C PRO A 79 -1.21 -1.28 -12.46
N ALA A 80 -0.71 -0.92 -11.28
CA ALA A 80 0.73 -0.77 -11.05
C ALA A 80 1.43 -2.13 -10.90
N LEU A 81 0.74 -3.17 -10.43
CA LEU A 81 1.33 -4.51 -10.23
C LEU A 81 1.89 -5.10 -11.54
N ASP A 82 1.21 -4.91 -12.67
CA ASP A 82 1.68 -5.42 -13.97
C ASP A 82 3.05 -4.84 -14.37
N VAL A 83 3.39 -3.65 -13.88
CA VAL A 83 4.65 -2.95 -14.16
C VAL A 83 5.74 -3.33 -13.14
N TYR A 84 5.37 -3.54 -11.87
CA TYR A 84 6.33 -3.66 -10.76
C TYR A 84 6.48 -5.08 -10.20
N LEU A 85 5.54 -5.99 -10.46
CA LEU A 85 5.64 -7.43 -10.18
C LEU A 85 5.25 -8.24 -11.44
N PRO A 86 6.08 -8.23 -12.50
CA PRO A 86 5.76 -8.93 -13.75
C PRO A 86 5.62 -10.46 -13.56
N ASP A 87 6.28 -11.03 -12.55
CA ASP A 87 6.22 -12.46 -12.20
C ASP A 87 5.29 -12.75 -11.01
N CYS A 88 4.31 -11.88 -10.72
CA CYS A 88 3.36 -12.10 -9.63
C CYS A 88 2.62 -13.45 -9.85
N PRO A 89 2.77 -14.44 -8.95
CA PRO A 89 2.12 -15.75 -9.10
C PRO A 89 0.60 -15.70 -8.79
N TYR A 90 0.08 -14.52 -8.46
CA TYR A 90 -1.31 -14.29 -8.11
C TYR A 90 -2.07 -13.65 -9.28
N ASP A 91 -3.21 -14.22 -9.64
CA ASP A 91 -4.11 -13.66 -10.65
C ASP A 91 -4.79 -12.39 -10.13
N VAL A 92 -4.13 -11.24 -10.35
CA VAL A 92 -4.60 -9.92 -9.96
C VAL A 92 -5.85 -9.45 -10.70
N LYS A 93 -6.32 -10.20 -11.72
CA LYS A 93 -7.50 -9.86 -12.53
C LYS A 93 -8.81 -10.45 -11.98
N LYS A 94 -8.74 -11.19 -10.87
CA LYS A 94 -9.90 -11.87 -10.27
C LYS A 94 -10.40 -11.27 -8.96
N ALA A 95 -9.82 -10.14 -8.53
CA ALA A 95 -10.18 -9.42 -7.31
C ALA A 95 -11.25 -8.34 -7.55
#